data_AF-A0AA35TYC8-F1
#
_entry.id   AF-A0AA35TYC8-F1
#
_cell.length_a   1.000
_cell.length_b   1.000
_cell.length_c   1.000
_cell.angle_alpha   90.00
_cell.angle_beta   90.00
_cell.angle_gamma   90.00
#
_symmetry.space_group_name_H-M   'P 1'
#
loop_
_entity.id
_entity.type
_entity.pdbx_description
1 polymer ?
#
loop_
_entity_poly.entity_id
_entity_poly.type
_entity_poly.pdbx_seq_one_letter_code
_entity_poly.pdbx_strand_id
1 'polypeptide(L)'
;MSVEQRAFRRCHQVFHDGVDPSSLVPVLYSKSLLTPEEREKAIHSTATDRERIQAILTALERRISIEPRPFHVMLAALESEPALNAVGRKIKAIYDEERGMVTTPRQPLPHVQQPCRQRNWCWFL
;
A
#
# COMPACT_ATOMS: atom_id res chain seq x y z
N MET A 1 10.99 0.18 7.82
CA MET A 1 9.66 -0.20 7.31
C MET A 1 9.56 0.31 5.88
N SER A 2 9.41 -0.56 4.89
CA SER A 2 9.38 -0.18 3.47
C SER A 2 8.06 0.49 3.07
N VAL A 3 8.05 1.15 1.90
CA VAL A 3 6.81 1.71 1.31
C VAL A 3 5.79 0.61 1.07
N GLU A 4 6.24 -0.55 0.56
CA GLU A 4 5.42 -1.72 0.26
C GLU A 4 4.77 -2.29 1.53
N GLN A 5 5.51 -2.37 2.65
CA GLN A 5 4.94 -2.81 3.93
C GLN A 5 3.89 -1.84 4.47
N ARG A 6 4.13 -0.53 4.37
CA ARG A 6 3.15 0.50 4.80
C ARG A 6 1.90 0.47 3.95
N ALA A 7 2.06 0.42 2.63
CA ALA A 7 0.97 0.30 1.69
C ALA A 7 0.17 -0.97 1.95
N PHE A 8 0.84 -2.12 2.10
CA PHE A 8 0.19 -3.40 2.36
C PHE A 8 -0.68 -3.36 3.63
N ARG A 9 -0.15 -2.82 4.74
CA ARG A 9 -0.92 -2.67 5.99
C ARG A 9 -2.15 -1.78 5.83
N ARG A 10 -2.03 -0.65 5.13
CA ARG A 10 -3.17 0.23 4.84
C ARG A 10 -4.21 -0.44 3.93
N CYS A 11 -3.80 -1.38 3.09
CA CYS A 11 -4.68 -2.12 2.20
C CYS A 11 -5.48 -3.22 2.90
N HIS A 12 -5.15 -3.64 4.13
CA HIS A 12 -5.85 -4.73 4.82
C HIS A 12 -7.36 -4.52 4.89
N GLN A 13 -7.80 -3.29 5.16
CA GLN A 13 -9.22 -2.95 5.20
C GLN A 13 -9.91 -3.14 3.84
N VAL A 14 -9.22 -2.80 2.74
CA VAL A 14 -9.73 -2.96 1.37
C VAL A 14 -9.97 -4.43 1.04
N PHE A 15 -9.10 -5.33 1.51
CA PHE A 15 -9.30 -6.77 1.36
C PHE A 15 -10.50 -7.28 2.17
N HIS A 16 -10.67 -6.82 3.41
CA HIS A 16 -11.79 -7.24 4.26
C HIS A 16 -13.14 -6.75 3.74
N ASP A 17 -13.21 -5.58 3.12
CA ASP A 17 -14.47 -4.97 2.69
C ASP A 17 -14.92 -5.37 1.28
N GLY A 18 -13.99 -5.84 0.44
CA GLY A 18 -14.23 -5.93 -1.00
C GLY A 18 -13.78 -7.22 -1.67
N VAL A 19 -13.33 -8.22 -0.91
CA VAL A 19 -12.77 -9.44 -1.48
C VAL A 19 -13.40 -10.69 -0.91
N ASP A 20 -13.93 -11.53 -1.80
CA ASP A 20 -14.28 -12.90 -1.50
C ASP A 20 -13.01 -13.79 -1.52
N PRO A 21 -12.70 -14.52 -0.42
CA PRO A 21 -11.58 -15.45 -0.39
C PRO A 21 -11.59 -16.46 -1.53
N SER A 22 -12.77 -16.89 -1.97
CA SER A 22 -12.93 -17.90 -3.03
C SER A 22 -12.45 -17.38 -4.38
N SER A 23 -12.56 -16.07 -4.61
CA SER A 23 -12.04 -15.38 -5.80
C SER A 23 -10.55 -15.03 -5.65
N LEU A 24 -10.10 -14.71 -4.44
CA LEU A 24 -8.73 -14.27 -4.16
C LEU A 24 -7.71 -15.42 -4.17
N VAL A 25 -8.02 -16.53 -3.51
CA VAL A 25 -7.07 -17.63 -3.30
C VAL A 25 -6.56 -18.22 -4.62
N PRO A 26 -7.40 -18.50 -5.64
CA PRO A 26 -6.92 -19.01 -6.93
C PRO A 26 -5.92 -18.07 -7.60
N VAL A 27 -6.18 -16.75 -7.56
CA VAL A 27 -5.33 -15.72 -8.16
C VAL A 27 -3.97 -15.70 -7.47
N LEU A 28 -3.94 -15.62 -6.14
CA LEU A 28 -2.68 -15.57 -5.39
C LEU A 28 -1.88 -16.88 -5.52
N TYR A 29 -2.56 -18.02 -5.54
CA TYR A 29 -1.92 -19.33 -5.74
C TYR A 29 -1.31 -19.45 -7.14
N SER A 30 -2.01 -18.99 -8.19
CA SER A 30 -1.49 -19.01 -9.56
C SER A 30 -0.21 -18.19 -9.76
N LYS A 31 0.07 -17.25 -8.86
CA LYS A 31 1.28 -16.40 -8.86
C LYS A 31 2.32 -16.84 -7.84
N SER A 32 2.18 -18.05 -7.27
CA SER A 32 3.08 -18.61 -6.27
C SER A 32 3.22 -17.75 -5.01
N LEU A 33 2.19 -16.95 -4.70
CA LEU A 33 2.16 -16.11 -3.50
C LEU A 33 1.64 -16.86 -2.26
N LEU A 34 0.96 -18.00 -2.48
CA LEU A 34 0.51 -18.93 -1.46
C LEU A 34 1.14 -20.30 -1.69
N THR A 35 1.49 -20.98 -0.60
CA THR A 35 1.86 -22.41 -0.64
C THR A 35 0.61 -23.28 -0.85
N PRO A 36 0.78 -24.54 -1.28
CA PRO A 36 -0.34 -25.49 -1.35
C PRO A 36 -1.07 -25.61 -0.01
N GLU A 37 -0.34 -25.66 1.11
CA GLU A 37 -0.91 -25.72 2.46
C GLU A 37 -1.72 -24.46 2.82
N GLU A 38 -1.21 -23.27 2.50
CA GLU A 38 -1.92 -22.01 2.76
C GLU A 38 -3.18 -21.90 1.90
N ARG A 39 -3.12 -22.35 0.64
CA ARG A 39 -4.28 -22.45 -0.23
C ARG A 39 -5.31 -23.41 0.35
N GLU A 40 -4.90 -24.62 0.73
CA GLU A 40 -5.81 -25.63 1.28
C GLU A 40 -6.47 -25.14 2.57
N LYS A 41 -5.70 -24.51 3.45
CA LYS A 41 -6.21 -23.89 4.68
C LYS A 41 -7.19 -22.76 4.35
N ALA A 42 -6.89 -21.93 3.35
CA ALA A 42 -7.79 -20.85 2.95
C ALA A 42 -9.07 -21.35 2.27
N ILE A 43 -9.07 -22.50 1.60
CA ILE A 43 -10.24 -23.06 0.89
C ILE A 43 -11.12 -23.91 1.82
N HIS A 44 -10.53 -24.77 2.64
CA HIS A 44 -11.25 -25.80 3.40
C HIS A 44 -11.45 -25.43 4.88
N SER A 45 -11.08 -24.22 5.29
CA SER A 45 -11.32 -23.76 6.65
C SER A 45 -12.82 -23.51 6.88
N THR A 46 -13.31 -23.93 8.04
CA THR A 46 -14.63 -23.56 8.58
C THR A 46 -14.67 -22.14 9.14
N ALA A 47 -13.56 -21.39 9.03
CA ALA A 47 -13.46 -20.01 9.48
C ALA A 47 -14.28 -19.07 8.59
N THR A 48 -14.68 -17.94 9.15
CA THR A 48 -15.38 -16.87 8.42
C THR A 48 -14.51 -16.32 7.29
N ASP A 49 -15.13 -15.77 6.25
CA ASP A 49 -14.38 -15.17 5.13
C ASP A 49 -13.37 -14.13 5.60
N ARG A 50 -13.74 -13.33 6.61
CA ARG A 50 -12.85 -12.38 7.26
C ARG A 50 -11.61 -13.03 7.86
N GLU A 51 -11.76 -14.14 8.58
CA GLU A 51 -10.63 -14.88 9.17
C GLU A 51 -9.77 -15.54 8.08
N ARG A 52 -10.40 -16.04 7.01
CA ARG A 52 -9.70 -16.60 5.84
C ARG A 52 -8.86 -15.53 5.14
N ILE A 53 -9.42 -14.34 4.88
CA ILE A 53 -8.69 -13.17 4.37
C ILE A 53 -7.55 -12.80 5.34
N GLN A 54 -7.82 -12.73 6.65
CA GLN A 54 -6.79 -12.38 7.62
C GLN A 54 -5.60 -13.34 7.60
N ALA A 55 -5.85 -14.65 7.46
CA ALA A 55 -4.80 -15.65 7.35
C ALA A 55 -3.95 -15.46 6.08
N ILE A 56 -4.60 -15.20 4.93
CA ILE A 56 -3.94 -14.90 3.65
C ILE A 56 -3.08 -13.63 3.78
N LEU A 57 -3.63 -12.56 4.35
CA LEU A 57 -2.90 -11.30 4.53
C LEU A 57 -1.68 -11.47 5.44
N THR A 58 -1.81 -12.25 6.51
CA THR A 58 -0.69 -12.56 7.41
C THR A 58 0.42 -13.33 6.69
N ALA A 59 0.04 -14.30 5.84
CA ALA A 59 0.98 -15.06 5.02
C ALA A 59 1.71 -14.18 3.99
N LEU A 60 1.01 -13.25 3.36
CA LEU A 60 1.57 -12.29 2.42
C LEU A 60 2.47 -11.26 3.11
N GLU A 61 2.07 -10.72 4.27
CA GLU A 61 2.86 -9.72 5.02
C GLU A 61 4.24 -10.26 5.40
N ARG A 62 4.29 -11.54 5.82
CA ARG A 62 5.56 -12.22 6.13
C ARG A 62 6.50 -12.25 4.92
N ARG A 63 5.97 -12.53 3.73
CA ARG A 63 6.76 -12.56 2.47
C ARG A 63 7.21 -11.17 2.04
N ILE A 64 6.31 -10.19 2.09
CA ILE A 64 6.60 -8.79 1.75
C ILE A 64 7.65 -8.20 2.69
N SER A 65 7.70 -8.68 3.94
CA SER A 65 8.71 -8.27 4.90
C SER A 65 10.10 -8.83 4.63
N ILE A 66 10.20 -9.91 3.87
CA ILE A 66 11.48 -10.49 3.44
C ILE A 66 11.97 -9.76 2.18
N GLU A 67 11.09 -9.55 1.19
CA GLU A 67 11.40 -8.80 -0.03
C GLU A 67 10.16 -8.06 -0.58
N PRO A 68 10.33 -6.94 -1.31
CA PRO A 68 9.20 -6.15 -1.81
C PRO A 68 8.49 -6.77 -3.02
N ARG A 69 9.12 -7.71 -3.73
CA ARG A 69 8.61 -8.28 -5.00
C ARG A 69 7.20 -8.92 -4.88
N PRO A 70 6.85 -9.70 -3.84
CA PRO A 70 5.52 -10.28 -3.66
C PRO A 70 4.39 -9.25 -3.66
N PHE A 71 4.64 -8.04 -3.15
CA PHE A 71 3.64 -6.97 -3.17
C PHE A 71 3.29 -6.56 -4.60
N HIS A 72 4.30 -6.35 -5.45
CA HIS A 72 4.10 -5.97 -6.85
C HIS A 72 3.46 -7.08 -7.68
N VAL A 73 3.85 -8.34 -7.43
CA VAL A 73 3.25 -9.50 -8.08
C VAL A 73 1.77 -9.61 -7.70
N MET A 74 1.43 -9.42 -6.42
CA MET A 74 0.06 -9.39 -5.94
C MET A 74 -0.74 -8.28 -6.63
N LEU A 75 -0.21 -7.06 -6.64
CA LEU A 75 -0.89 -5.91 -7.23
C LEU A 75 -1.21 -6.15 -8.71
N ALA A 76 -0.21 -6.59 -9.49
CA ALA A 76 -0.39 -6.91 -10.90
C ALA A 76 -1.42 -8.03 -11.13
N ALA A 77 -1.44 -9.04 -10.25
CA ALA A 77 -2.41 -10.13 -10.33
C ALA A 77 -3.84 -9.63 -10.11
N LEU A 78 -4.05 -8.79 -9.09
CA LEU A 78 -5.35 -8.20 -8.79
C LEU A 78 -5.82 -7.27 -9.91
N GLU A 79 -4.93 -6.46 -10.49
CA GLU A 79 -5.28 -5.62 -11.64
C GLU A 79 -5.62 -6.44 -12.90
N SER A 80 -5.01 -7.62 -13.08
CA SER A 80 -5.28 -8.48 -14.23
C SER A 80 -6.56 -9.32 -14.13
N GLU A 81 -7.10 -9.50 -12.91
CA GLU A 81 -8.29 -10.32 -12.66
C GLU A 81 -9.56 -9.47 -12.70
N PRO A 82 -10.51 -9.67 -13.64
CA PRO A 82 -11.71 -8.85 -13.74
C PRO A 82 -12.52 -8.74 -12.44
N ALA A 83 -12.62 -9.84 -11.67
CA ALA A 83 -13.35 -9.87 -10.41
C ALA A 83 -12.67 -9.05 -9.29
N LEU A 84 -11.35 -8.88 -9.35
CA LEU A 84 -10.55 -8.21 -8.31
C LEU A 84 -9.95 -6.88 -8.78
N ASN A 85 -10.16 -6.52 -10.04
CA ASN A 85 -9.56 -5.34 -10.68
C ASN A 85 -9.89 -4.05 -9.94
N ALA A 86 -11.11 -3.90 -9.43
CA ALA A 86 -11.50 -2.75 -8.61
C ALA A 86 -10.70 -2.67 -7.29
N VAL A 87 -10.41 -3.82 -6.68
CA VAL A 87 -9.58 -3.93 -5.47
C VAL A 87 -8.12 -3.62 -5.81
N GLY A 88 -7.59 -4.18 -6.90
CA GLY A 88 -6.25 -3.87 -7.41
C GLY A 88 -6.01 -2.38 -7.61
N ARG A 89 -6.96 -1.67 -8.26
CA ARG A 89 -6.88 -0.21 -8.43
C ARG A 89 -6.86 0.56 -7.11
N LYS A 90 -7.66 0.15 -6.12
CA LYS A 90 -7.67 0.78 -4.78
C LYS A 90 -6.34 0.60 -4.07
N ILE A 91 -5.77 -0.59 -4.13
CA ILE A 91 -4.46 -0.91 -3.54
C ILE A 91 -3.36 -0.10 -4.22
N LYS A 92 -3.41 0.04 -5.55
CA LYS A 92 -2.48 0.87 -6.31
C LYS A 92 -2.52 2.33 -5.87
N ALA A 93 -3.70 2.91 -5.70
CA ALA A 93 -3.85 4.28 -5.22
C ALA A 93 -3.18 4.47 -3.84
N ILE A 94 -3.39 3.52 -2.91
CA ILE A 94 -2.73 3.55 -1.60
C ILE A 94 -1.21 3.45 -1.73
N TYR A 95 -0.69 2.62 -2.64
CA TYR A 95 0.75 2.51 -2.88
C TYR A 95 1.34 3.80 -3.46
N ASP A 96 0.67 4.43 -4.42
CA ASP A 96 1.10 5.68 -5.03
C ASP A 96 1.10 6.83 -4.02
N GLU A 97 0.10 6.88 -3.12
CA GLU A 97 0.08 7.81 -1.96
C GLU A 97 1.30 7.59 -1.05
N GLU A 98 1.57 6.35 -0.65
CA GLU A 98 2.71 6.01 0.23
C GLU A 98 4.05 6.36 -0.43
N ARG A 99 4.17 6.24 -1.76
CA ARG A 99 5.33 6.72 -2.52
C ARG A 99 5.42 8.24 -2.53
N GLY A 100 4.31 8.93 -2.78
CA GLY A 100 4.22 10.40 -2.82
C GLY A 100 4.56 11.06 -1.49
N MET A 101 4.27 10.39 -0.37
CA MET A 101 4.65 10.84 0.98
C MET A 101 6.15 10.77 1.25
N VAL A 102 6.90 9.94 0.53
CA VAL A 102 8.37 9.86 0.64
C VAL A 102 9.05 10.93 -0.22
N THR A 103 8.42 11.35 -1.30
CA THR A 103 9.00 12.27 -2.29
C THR A 103 8.66 13.73 -2.07
N THR A 104 8.05 14.13 -0.94
CA THR A 104 7.93 15.56 -0.63
C THR A 104 9.35 16.10 -0.40
N PRO A 105 9.93 16.89 -1.33
CA PRO A 105 11.23 17.48 -1.08
C PRO A 105 11.07 18.36 0.17
N ARG A 106 12.05 18.32 1.09
CA ARG A 106 12.21 19.34 2.13
C ARG A 106 12.01 20.69 1.43
N GLN A 107 10.87 21.34 1.65
CA GLN A 107 10.71 22.72 1.23
C GLN A 107 11.88 23.47 1.86
N PRO A 108 12.70 24.18 1.08
CA PRO A 108 13.64 25.11 1.68
C PRO A 108 12.81 26.04 2.56
N LEU A 109 13.18 26.14 3.84
CA LEU A 109 12.60 27.09 4.79
C LEU A 109 12.36 28.41 4.05
N PRO A 110 11.15 29.02 4.14
CA PRO A 110 10.92 30.30 3.50
C PRO A 110 12.04 31.22 3.96
N HIS A 111 12.86 31.68 3.01
CA HIS A 111 13.86 32.71 3.28
C HIS A 111 13.10 33.86 3.91
N VAL A 112 13.24 34.01 5.23
CA VAL A 112 12.78 35.16 5.98
C VAL A 112 13.51 36.33 5.35
N GLN A 113 12.83 37.02 4.42
CA GLN A 113 13.27 38.30 3.90
C GLN A 113 13.18 39.26 5.08
N GLN A 114 14.30 39.41 5.78
CA GLN A 114 14.47 40.50 6.72
C GLN A 114 14.32 41.80 5.92
N PRO A 115 13.39 42.70 6.28
CA PRO A 115 13.29 43.98 5.63
C PRO A 115 14.59 44.76 5.88
N CYS A 116 15.30 45.06 4.79
CA CYS A 116 16.42 45.97 4.80
C CYS A 116 15.91 47.31 5.36
N ARG A 117 16.36 47.68 6.57
CA ARG A 117 16.11 48.98 7.19
C ARG A 117 16.60 50.08 6.24
N GLN A 118 15.71 50.71 5.48
CA GLN A 118 15.98 52.04 4.94
C GLN A 118 15.96 53.03 6.10
N ARG A 119 17.13 53.25 6.71
CA ARG A 119 17.46 54.52 7.34
C ARG A 119 17.81 55.48 6.21
N ASN A 120 16.85 56.27 5.75
CA ASN A 120 17.17 57.53 5.09
C ASN A 120 16.56 58.67 5.91
N TRP A 121 17.46 59.36 6.60
CA TRP A 121 17.24 60.68 7.15
C TRP A 121 16.89 61.63 6.01
N CYS A 122 15.75 62.31 6.09
CA CYS A 122 15.50 63.52 5.31
C CYS A 122 15.39 64.68 6.30
N TRP A 123 16.55 65.20 6.71
CA TRP A 123 16.71 66.57 7.16
C TRP A 123 17.29 67.34 5.98
N PHE A 124 16.59 68.34 5.44
CA PHE A 124 17.20 69.61 5.03
C PHE A 124 16.12 70.64 4.64
N LEU A 125 16.10 71.71 5.45
CA LEU A 125 15.87 73.14 5.19
C LEU A 125 14.98 73.57 4.02
#